data_AF-A0AAU9TSI4-F1
#
_entry.id   AF-A0AAU9TSI4-F1
#
_cell.length_a   1.000
_cell.length_b   1.000
_cell.length_c   1.000
_cell.angle_alpha   90.00
_cell.angle_beta   90.00
_cell.angle_gamma   90.00
#
_symmetry.space_group_name_H-M   'P 1'
#
loop_
_entity.id
_entity.type
_entity.pdbx_description
1 polymer ?
#
loop_
_entity_poly.entity_id
_entity_poly.type
_entity_poly.pdbx_seq_one_letter_code
_entity_poly.pdbx_strand_id
1 'polypeptide(L)'
;MEWLFGHRMTPDEMLRKNQRALNKAMRDLDRERLKMEQQEKKVIADIKKLAKDGQMDAVKIMAKDLVRTRRYVRKFMLMKANIQAVSLKIQTLKSQSSMAQAMRGVTRAMASMNRQLNVPQIQKILQEFEKQSEIMDMKEEMMNDSIDEAMEADDDEEESDAVVSQILDELGLQLNDQLSGLPQATGSLSVTAKTPAAAVAAGGAGVAGGAGAAGGAGGALSDADAELQARLDNLRRE
;
A
#
# COMPACT_ATOMS: atom_id res chain seq x y z
N MET A 1 57.47 12.81 0.85
CA MET A 1 57.02 12.92 -0.55
C MET A 1 55.63 12.30 -0.80
N GLU A 2 54.80 12.09 0.23
CA GLU A 2 53.45 11.48 0.08
C GLU A 2 52.29 12.50 0.01
N TRP A 3 52.56 13.79 0.21
CA TRP A 3 51.53 14.86 0.17
C TRP A 3 51.30 15.43 -1.25
N LEU A 4 52.22 15.19 -2.18
CA LEU A 4 52.21 15.75 -3.55
C LEU A 4 51.62 14.82 -4.62
N PHE A 5 51.39 13.55 -4.31
CA PHE A 5 50.70 12.60 -5.20
C PHE A 5 49.44 12.14 -4.49
N GLY A 6 48.32 12.81 -4.78
CA GLY A 6 47.02 12.56 -4.16
C GLY A 6 46.73 11.07 -4.04
N HIS A 7 46.45 10.64 -2.80
CA HIS A 7 46.20 9.26 -2.44
C HIS A 7 45.08 8.71 -3.33
N ARG A 8 45.44 7.88 -4.32
CA ARG A 8 44.45 7.12 -5.10
C ARG A 8 43.90 6.07 -4.14
N MET A 9 42.71 6.36 -3.63
CA MET A 9 42.00 5.52 -2.67
C MET A 9 41.98 4.07 -3.17
N THR A 10 42.44 3.14 -2.33
CA THR A 10 42.50 1.73 -2.71
C THR A 10 41.08 1.19 -2.97
N PRO A 11 40.92 0.13 -3.80
CA PRO A 11 39.60 -0.47 -4.04
C PRO A 11 38.85 -0.80 -2.74
N ASP A 12 39.56 -1.29 -1.72
CA ASP A 12 38.99 -1.61 -0.41
C ASP A 12 38.56 -0.36 0.37
N GLU A 13 39.30 0.75 0.28
CA GLU A 13 38.91 2.02 0.89
C GLU A 13 37.71 2.64 0.17
N MET A 14 37.62 2.50 -1.15
CA MET A 14 36.49 2.95 -1.95
C MET A 14 35.22 2.16 -1.57
N LEU A 15 35.29 0.83 -1.48
CA LEU A 15 34.19 -0.02 -1.01
C LEU A 15 33.74 0.37 0.40
N ARG A 16 34.68 0.63 1.32
CA ARG A 16 34.37 1.08 2.69
C ARG A 16 33.73 2.47 2.73
N LYS A 17 34.16 3.41 1.87
CA LYS A 17 33.57 4.75 1.77
C LYS A 17 32.15 4.68 1.20
N ASN A 18 31.94 3.91 0.14
CA ASN A 18 30.64 3.70 -0.47
C ASN A 18 29.67 3.01 0.50
N GLN A 19 30.12 1.97 1.22
CA GLN A 19 29.32 1.32 2.27
C GLN A 19 28.83 2.31 3.34
N ARG A 20 29.69 3.23 3.77
CA ARG A 20 29.33 4.28 4.74
C ARG A 20 28.33 5.29 4.14
N ALA A 21 28.51 5.67 2.89
CA ALA A 21 27.57 6.55 2.18
C ALA A 21 26.19 5.89 2.05
N LEU A 22 26.11 4.62 1.67
CA LEU A 22 24.86 3.86 1.60
C LEU A 22 24.19 3.75 2.97
N ASN A 23 24.95 3.46 4.03
CA ASN A 23 24.42 3.42 5.40
C ASN A 23 23.86 4.78 5.86
N LYS A 24 24.49 5.88 5.44
CA LYS A 24 23.98 7.23 5.71
C LYS A 24 22.68 7.48 4.93
N ALA A 25 22.66 7.17 3.64
CA ALA A 25 21.47 7.31 2.80
C ALA A 25 20.28 6.51 3.34
N MET A 26 20.48 5.27 3.82
CA MET A 26 19.41 4.50 4.47
C MET A 26 18.80 5.21 5.68
N ARG A 27 19.62 5.84 6.52
CA ARG A 27 19.14 6.57 7.70
C ARG A 27 18.42 7.86 7.32
N ASP A 28 18.90 8.55 6.30
CA ASP A 28 18.26 9.77 5.81
C ASP A 28 16.91 9.44 5.17
N LEU A 29 16.79 8.34 4.40
CA LEU A 29 15.51 7.84 3.89
C LEU A 29 14.55 7.43 5.01
N ASP A 30 15.04 6.78 6.08
CA ASP A 30 14.19 6.44 7.24
C ASP A 30 13.64 7.70 7.94
N ARG A 31 14.44 8.78 8.02
CA ARG A 31 13.99 10.06 8.58
C ARG A 31 12.96 10.73 7.70
N GLU A 32 13.15 10.73 6.37
CA GLU A 32 12.18 11.28 5.42
C GLU A 32 10.88 10.48 5.44
N ARG A 33 10.95 9.16 5.48
CA ARG A 33 9.78 8.28 5.65
C ARG A 33 8.98 8.65 6.90
N LEU A 34 9.65 8.81 8.05
CA LEU A 34 8.98 9.17 9.29
C LEU A 34 8.31 10.55 9.23
N LYS A 35 8.92 11.52 8.53
CA LYS A 35 8.29 12.83 8.29
C LYS A 35 7.04 12.70 7.42
N MET A 36 7.08 11.87 6.38
CA MET A 36 5.93 11.61 5.51
C MET A 36 4.81 10.89 6.26
N GLU A 37 5.13 9.91 7.11
CA GLU A 37 4.15 9.25 8.00
C GLU A 37 3.49 10.23 8.99
N GLN A 38 4.24 11.22 9.49
CA GLN A 38 3.66 12.29 10.32
C GLN A 38 2.76 13.22 9.52
N GLN A 39 3.14 13.54 8.28
CA GLN A 39 2.32 14.34 7.38
C GLN A 39 1.04 13.60 7.00
N GLU A 40 1.11 12.31 6.71
CA GLU A 40 -0.05 11.43 6.47
C GLU A 40 -1.07 11.54 7.61
N LYS A 41 -0.61 11.45 8.86
CA LYS A 41 -1.48 11.58 10.04
C LYS A 41 -2.15 12.95 10.14
N LYS A 42 -1.45 14.03 9.77
CA LYS A 42 -2.01 15.39 9.74
C LYS A 42 -3.07 15.52 8.65
N VAL A 43 -2.76 15.06 7.44
CA VAL A 43 -3.67 15.07 6.29
C VAL A 43 -4.95 14.28 6.62
N ILE A 44 -4.84 13.11 7.26
CA ILE A 44 -6.02 12.35 7.73
C ILE A 44 -6.85 13.16 8.72
N ALA A 45 -6.22 13.84 9.68
CA ALA A 45 -6.93 14.67 10.65
C ALA A 45 -7.65 15.85 9.98
N ASP A 46 -7.01 16.48 9.00
CA ASP A 46 -7.58 17.59 8.22
C ASP A 46 -8.75 17.11 7.34
N ILE A 47 -8.63 15.95 6.68
CA ILE A 47 -9.74 15.33 5.94
C ILE A 47 -10.93 15.09 6.87
N LYS A 48 -10.69 14.52 8.05
CA LYS A 48 -11.76 14.26 9.04
C LYS A 48 -12.45 15.54 9.51
N LYS A 49 -11.71 16.65 9.62
CA LYS A 49 -12.28 17.95 9.97
C LYS A 49 -13.12 18.52 8.83
N LEU A 50 -12.57 18.58 7.61
CA LEU A 50 -13.26 19.09 6.42
C LEU A 50 -14.52 18.28 6.10
N ALA A 51 -14.49 16.97 6.35
CA ALA A 51 -15.64 16.09 6.17
C ALA A 51 -16.78 16.41 7.15
N LYS A 52 -16.46 16.71 8.42
CA LYS A 52 -17.45 17.18 9.41
C LYS A 52 -18.05 18.54 9.05
N ASP A 53 -17.24 19.40 8.45
CA ASP A 53 -17.66 20.73 7.97
C ASP A 53 -18.48 20.64 6.66
N GLY A 54 -18.65 19.45 6.08
CA GLY A 54 -19.44 19.22 4.87
C GLY A 54 -18.76 19.65 3.55
N GLN A 55 -17.48 20.01 3.59
CA GLN A 55 -16.75 20.53 2.43
C GLN A 55 -16.19 19.40 1.55
N MET A 56 -17.06 18.73 0.79
CA MET A 56 -16.67 17.53 0.02
C MET A 56 -15.63 17.79 -1.08
N ASP A 57 -15.64 18.96 -1.71
CA ASP A 57 -14.63 19.31 -2.72
C ASP A 57 -13.22 19.40 -2.11
N ALA A 58 -13.11 19.96 -0.91
CA ALA A 58 -11.85 20.03 -0.16
C ALA A 58 -11.40 18.66 0.33
N VAL A 59 -12.34 17.80 0.76
CA VAL A 59 -12.09 16.40 1.13
C VAL A 59 -11.49 15.62 -0.05
N LYS A 60 -12.06 15.74 -1.26
CA LYS A 60 -11.53 15.06 -2.46
C LYS A 60 -10.10 15.50 -2.79
N ILE A 61 -9.82 16.80 -2.76
CA ILE A 61 -8.47 17.32 -3.02
C ILE A 61 -7.47 16.78 -1.98
N MET A 62 -7.86 16.80 -0.71
CA MET A 62 -7.00 16.36 0.38
C MET A 62 -6.81 14.83 0.40
N ALA A 63 -7.81 14.06 -0.07
CA ALA A 63 -7.69 12.62 -0.26
C ALA A 63 -6.69 12.26 -1.37
N LYS A 64 -6.65 13.02 -2.47
CA LYS A 64 -5.59 12.86 -3.50
C LYS A 64 -4.20 13.11 -2.91
N ASP A 65 -4.04 14.11 -2.04
CA ASP A 65 -2.78 14.36 -1.34
C ASP A 65 -2.41 13.22 -0.35
N LEU A 66 -3.42 12.62 0.30
CA LEU A 66 -3.22 11.45 1.16
C LEU A 66 -2.70 10.23 0.39
N VAL A 67 -3.32 9.89 -0.74
CA VAL A 67 -2.87 8.79 -1.62
C VAL A 67 -1.44 9.03 -2.08
N ARG A 68 -1.14 10.26 -2.54
CA ARG A 68 0.21 10.65 -2.94
C ARG A 68 1.22 10.51 -1.80
N THR A 69 0.87 10.94 -0.59
CA THR A 69 1.71 10.82 0.60
C THR A 69 2.00 9.36 0.95
N ARG A 70 0.99 8.49 0.92
CA ARG A 70 1.14 7.04 1.12
C ARG A 70 2.04 6.39 0.07
N ARG A 71 1.91 6.80 -1.19
CA ARG A 71 2.77 6.34 -2.29
C ARG A 71 4.22 6.76 -2.05
N TYR A 72 4.47 7.98 -1.58
CA TYR A 72 5.83 8.40 -1.20
C TYR A 72 6.39 7.58 -0.04
N VAL A 73 5.61 7.30 1.00
CA VAL A 73 6.03 6.41 2.11
C VAL A 73 6.43 5.02 1.57
N ARG A 74 5.59 4.43 0.71
CA ARG A 74 5.87 3.15 0.03
C ARG A 74 7.14 3.22 -0.83
N LYS A 75 7.31 4.31 -1.59
CA LYS A 75 8.50 4.55 -2.43
C LYS A 75 9.78 4.66 -1.58
N PHE A 76 9.73 5.35 -0.44
CA PHE A 76 10.86 5.40 0.50
C PHE A 76 11.22 4.03 1.07
N MET A 77 10.23 3.19 1.37
CA MET A 77 10.47 1.80 1.79
C MET A 77 11.17 0.98 0.71
N LEU A 78 10.71 1.10 -0.55
CA LEU A 78 11.31 0.40 -1.69
C LEU A 78 12.74 0.90 -1.95
N MET A 79 12.96 2.21 -1.98
CA MET A 79 14.29 2.80 -2.13
C MET A 79 15.26 2.33 -1.04
N LYS A 80 14.79 2.22 0.21
CA LYS A 80 15.60 1.66 1.30
C LYS A 80 15.96 0.20 1.04
N ALA A 81 15.00 -0.62 0.63
CA ALA A 81 15.24 -2.02 0.29
C ALA A 81 16.26 -2.16 -0.85
N ASN A 82 16.19 -1.32 -1.88
CA ASN A 82 17.15 -1.30 -2.98
C ASN A 82 18.56 -0.91 -2.50
N ILE A 83 18.69 0.12 -1.66
CA ILE A 83 19.99 0.50 -1.09
C ILE A 83 20.55 -0.61 -0.19
N GLN A 84 19.69 -1.31 0.56
CA GLN A 84 20.09 -2.48 1.34
C GLN A 84 20.61 -3.60 0.43
N ALA A 85 19.94 -3.89 -0.69
CA ALA A 85 20.38 -4.87 -1.68
C ALA A 85 21.76 -4.49 -2.27
N VAL A 86 21.95 -3.23 -2.67
CA VAL A 86 23.24 -2.75 -3.18
C VAL A 86 24.33 -2.82 -2.11
N SER A 87 24.00 -2.48 -0.85
CA SER A 87 24.90 -2.64 0.30
C SER A 87 25.35 -4.10 0.48
N LEU A 88 24.44 -5.06 0.35
CA LEU A 88 24.77 -6.49 0.39
C LEU A 88 25.65 -6.90 -0.81
N LYS A 89 25.37 -6.39 -2.02
CA LYS A 89 26.22 -6.61 -3.21
C LYS A 89 27.64 -6.09 -2.98
N ILE A 90 27.81 -4.90 -2.39
CA ILE A 90 29.13 -4.35 -2.03
C ILE A 90 29.85 -5.21 -0.98
N GLN A 91 29.13 -5.73 0.01
CA GLN A 91 29.71 -6.65 1.00
C GLN A 91 30.22 -7.94 0.34
N THR A 92 29.47 -8.49 -0.62
CA THR A 92 29.89 -9.64 -1.44
C THR A 92 31.10 -9.30 -2.32
N LEU A 93 31.13 -8.13 -2.97
CA LEU A 93 32.29 -7.69 -3.75
C LEU A 93 33.54 -7.56 -2.89
N LYS A 94 33.41 -7.09 -1.64
CA LYS A 94 34.52 -7.01 -0.69
C LYS A 94 35.07 -8.39 -0.32
N SER A 95 34.21 -9.39 -0.07
CA SER A 95 34.68 -10.75 0.21
C SER A 95 35.34 -11.39 -1.02
N GLN A 96 34.79 -11.15 -2.22
CA GLN A 96 35.40 -11.56 -3.49
C GLN A 96 36.77 -10.90 -3.72
N SER A 97 36.91 -9.60 -3.44
CA SER A 97 38.20 -8.87 -3.52
C SER A 97 39.26 -9.50 -2.59
N SER A 98 38.89 -9.77 -1.34
CA SER A 98 39.76 -10.43 -0.37
C SER A 98 40.15 -11.85 -0.80
N MET A 99 39.21 -12.61 -1.37
CA MET A 99 39.46 -13.94 -1.90
C MET A 99 40.39 -13.89 -3.11
N ALA A 100 40.17 -12.96 -4.05
CA ALA A 100 41.05 -12.74 -5.19
C ALA A 100 42.45 -12.31 -4.76
N GLN A 101 42.59 -11.51 -3.70
CA GLN A 101 43.89 -11.14 -3.14
C GLN A 101 44.61 -12.35 -2.50
N ALA A 102 43.89 -13.18 -1.74
CA ALA A 102 44.42 -14.42 -1.19
C ALA A 102 44.83 -15.40 -2.31
N MET A 103 43.98 -15.58 -3.32
CA MET A 103 44.27 -16.39 -4.50
C MET A 103 45.46 -15.83 -5.28
N ARG A 104 45.63 -14.50 -5.43
CA ARG A 104 46.85 -13.93 -6.05
C ARG A 104 48.12 -14.30 -5.28
N GLY A 105 48.06 -14.35 -3.94
CA GLY A 105 49.17 -14.81 -3.11
C GLY A 105 49.48 -16.29 -3.34
N VAL A 106 48.44 -17.12 -3.33
CA VAL A 106 48.53 -18.57 -3.59
C VAL A 106 48.98 -18.85 -5.03
N THR A 107 48.46 -18.15 -6.03
CA THR A 107 48.86 -18.22 -7.45
C THR A 107 50.29 -17.73 -7.63
N ARG A 108 50.79 -16.75 -6.86
CA ARG A 108 52.20 -16.35 -6.93
C ARG A 108 53.12 -17.43 -6.34
N ALA A 109 52.72 -18.05 -5.24
CA ALA A 109 53.42 -19.21 -4.68
C ALA A 109 53.36 -20.43 -5.63
N MET A 110 52.18 -20.73 -6.15
CA MET A 110 51.93 -21.75 -7.18
C MET A 110 52.64 -21.42 -8.49
N ALA A 111 52.81 -20.16 -8.90
CA ALA A 111 53.56 -19.78 -10.10
C ALA A 111 55.06 -19.98 -9.90
N SER A 112 55.58 -19.73 -8.69
CA SER A 112 56.95 -20.10 -8.33
C SER A 112 57.17 -21.62 -8.35
N MET A 113 56.11 -22.39 -8.04
CA MET A 113 56.09 -23.86 -8.08
C MET A 113 55.80 -24.44 -9.48
N ASN A 114 54.95 -23.79 -10.28
CA ASN A 114 54.52 -24.14 -11.65
C ASN A 114 55.57 -23.71 -12.68
N ARG A 115 56.50 -22.82 -12.33
CA ARG A 115 57.75 -22.65 -13.09
C ARG A 115 58.58 -23.95 -13.14
N GLN A 116 58.18 -24.97 -12.37
CA GLN A 116 58.69 -26.34 -12.46
C GLN A 116 57.71 -27.34 -13.11
N LEU A 117 56.39 -27.07 -13.27
CA LEU A 117 55.40 -27.96 -13.95
C LEU A 117 54.15 -27.18 -14.50
N ASN A 118 53.77 -27.40 -15.78
CA ASN A 118 52.77 -26.74 -16.67
C ASN A 118 51.33 -26.39 -16.14
N VAL A 119 50.78 -25.15 -16.16
CA VAL A 119 50.07 -24.24 -17.14
C VAL A 119 48.52 -24.36 -17.46
N PRO A 120 47.80 -25.49 -17.53
CA PRO A 120 46.39 -25.51 -18.03
C PRO A 120 45.30 -24.89 -17.14
N GLN A 121 45.54 -24.65 -15.85
CA GLN A 121 44.47 -24.36 -14.87
C GLN A 121 44.01 -22.90 -14.83
N ILE A 122 44.83 -21.96 -15.32
CA ILE A 122 44.50 -20.52 -15.33
C ILE A 122 43.43 -20.19 -16.38
N GLN A 123 43.40 -20.89 -17.52
CA GLN A 123 42.37 -20.69 -18.57
C GLN A 123 40.95 -21.04 -18.09
N LYS A 124 40.83 -22.06 -17.23
CA LYS A 124 39.54 -22.52 -16.69
C LYS A 124 38.92 -21.51 -15.71
N ILE A 125 39.75 -20.84 -14.91
CA ILE A 125 39.30 -19.83 -13.95
C ILE A 125 38.81 -18.56 -14.66
N LEU A 126 39.45 -18.19 -15.78
CA LEU A 126 39.03 -17.06 -16.61
C LEU A 126 37.70 -17.33 -17.32
N GLN A 127 37.49 -18.52 -17.87
CA GLN A 127 36.20 -18.90 -18.48
C GLN A 127 35.05 -18.97 -17.47
N GLU A 128 35.32 -19.49 -16.27
CA GLU A 128 34.28 -19.56 -15.22
C GLU A 128 33.92 -18.16 -14.68
N PHE A 129 34.88 -17.23 -14.64
CA PHE A 129 34.64 -15.84 -14.25
C PHE A 129 33.80 -15.09 -15.30
N GLU A 130 34.09 -15.24 -16.59
CA GLU A 130 33.29 -14.68 -17.69
C GLU A 130 31.84 -15.17 -17.62
N LYS A 131 31.65 -16.49 -17.43
CA LYS A 131 30.32 -17.10 -17.34
C LYS A 131 29.51 -16.62 -16.13
N GLN A 132 30.14 -16.42 -14.97
CA GLN A 132 29.46 -15.94 -13.77
C GLN A 132 29.12 -14.45 -13.85
N SER A 133 29.92 -13.66 -14.56
CA SER A 133 29.63 -12.24 -14.79
C SER A 133 28.44 -12.06 -15.73
N GLU A 134 28.38 -12.81 -16.84
CA GLU A 134 27.23 -12.78 -17.77
C GLU A 134 25.90 -13.19 -17.10
N ILE A 135 25.92 -14.22 -16.24
CA ILE A 135 24.73 -14.65 -15.49
C ILE A 135 24.28 -13.57 -14.49
N MET A 136 25.21 -12.75 -13.98
CA MET A 136 24.90 -11.67 -13.06
C MET A 136 24.27 -10.48 -13.78
N ASP A 137 24.77 -10.14 -14.97
CA ASP A 137 24.24 -9.05 -15.80
C ASP A 137 22.83 -9.38 -16.32
N MET A 138 22.58 -10.62 -16.75
CA MET A 138 21.25 -11.06 -17.20
C MET A 138 20.21 -11.10 -16.07
N LYS A 139 20.62 -11.40 -14.83
CA LYS A 139 19.73 -11.33 -13.66
C LYS A 139 19.43 -9.91 -13.22
N GLU A 140 20.30 -8.96 -13.51
CA GLU A 140 20.11 -7.54 -13.23
C GLU A 140 19.13 -6.92 -14.25
N GLU A 141 19.21 -7.31 -15.53
CA GLU A 141 18.21 -6.94 -16.56
C GLU A 141 16.80 -7.45 -16.23
N MET A 142 16.62 -8.75 -15.94
CA MET A 142 15.29 -9.30 -15.60
C MET A 142 14.69 -8.69 -14.32
N MET A 143 15.53 -8.28 -13.37
CA MET A 143 15.06 -7.65 -12.12
C MET A 143 14.65 -6.19 -12.33
N ASN A 144 15.25 -5.50 -13.30
CA ASN A 144 14.93 -4.11 -13.61
C ASN A 144 13.64 -4.00 -14.43
N ASP A 145 13.44 -4.90 -15.40
CA ASP A 145 12.21 -4.95 -16.20
C ASP A 145 10.99 -5.35 -15.36
N SER A 146 11.17 -6.23 -14.37
CA SER A 146 10.10 -6.60 -13.42
C SER A 146 9.72 -5.46 -12.46
N ILE A 147 10.62 -4.49 -12.24
CA ILE A 147 10.38 -3.32 -11.39
C ILE A 147 9.70 -2.20 -12.17
N ASP A 148 10.02 -2.05 -13.47
CA ASP A 148 9.39 -1.06 -14.35
C ASP A 148 7.93 -1.46 -14.69
N GLU A 149 7.62 -2.73 -14.93
CA GLU A 149 6.24 -3.20 -15.17
C GLU A 149 5.36 -3.14 -13.91
N ALA A 150 5.94 -3.35 -12.72
CA ALA A 150 5.21 -3.21 -11.45
C ALA A 150 4.90 -1.75 -11.07
N MET A 151 5.40 -0.78 -11.82
CA MET A 151 5.23 0.66 -11.56
C MET A 151 4.27 1.36 -12.54
N GLU A 152 3.81 0.69 -13.61
CA GLU A 152 3.17 1.34 -14.76
C GLU A 152 1.62 1.43 -14.73
N ALA A 153 0.86 0.65 -13.97
CA ALA A 153 -0.61 0.71 -14.09
C ALA A 153 -1.27 1.69 -13.09
N ASP A 154 -1.41 2.94 -13.55
CA ASP A 154 -2.13 4.09 -12.98
C ASP A 154 -3.56 3.78 -12.50
N ASP A 155 -3.79 3.85 -11.18
CA ASP A 155 -5.14 3.80 -10.58
C ASP A 155 -5.37 4.91 -9.52
N ASP A 156 -4.69 6.05 -9.71
CA ASP A 156 -4.67 7.16 -8.74
C ASP A 156 -6.08 7.76 -8.50
N GLU A 157 -7.03 7.62 -9.44
CA GLU A 157 -8.39 8.14 -9.29
C GLU A 157 -9.30 7.18 -8.51
N GLU A 158 -9.34 5.88 -8.84
CA GLU A 158 -10.15 4.90 -8.11
C GLU A 158 -9.64 4.72 -6.66
N GLU A 159 -8.31 4.69 -6.47
CA GLU A 159 -7.72 4.65 -5.12
C GLU A 159 -8.13 5.87 -4.29
N SER A 160 -8.22 7.06 -4.90
CA SER A 160 -8.58 8.28 -4.19
C SER A 160 -10.05 8.31 -3.76
N ASP A 161 -10.96 7.89 -4.63
CA ASP A 161 -12.38 7.82 -4.33
C ASP A 161 -12.68 6.72 -3.30
N ALA A 162 -12.00 5.59 -3.38
CA ALA A 162 -12.07 4.54 -2.36
C ALA A 162 -11.61 5.03 -0.98
N VAL A 163 -10.52 5.81 -0.92
CA VAL A 163 -10.02 6.40 0.33
C VAL A 163 -11.01 7.41 0.90
N VAL A 164 -11.67 8.23 0.06
CA VAL A 164 -12.72 9.15 0.52
C VAL A 164 -13.88 8.36 1.12
N SER A 165 -14.40 7.33 0.43
CA SER A 165 -15.49 6.48 0.92
C SER A 165 -15.14 5.85 2.27
N GLN A 166 -13.94 5.28 2.40
CA GLN A 166 -13.47 4.66 3.63
C GLN A 166 -13.44 5.65 4.82
N ILE A 167 -12.97 6.88 4.59
CA ILE A 167 -12.91 7.89 5.66
C ILE A 167 -14.33 8.36 6.04
N LEU A 168 -15.24 8.46 5.08
CA LEU A 168 -16.64 8.80 5.33
C LEU A 168 -17.36 7.69 6.11
N ASP A 169 -17.10 6.42 5.79
CA ASP A 169 -17.64 5.28 6.53
C ASP A 169 -17.09 5.24 7.96
N GLU A 170 -15.78 5.46 8.16
CA GLU A 170 -15.17 5.59 9.49
C GLU A 170 -15.83 6.72 10.30
N LEU A 171 -16.10 7.87 9.68
CA LEU A 171 -16.77 9.01 10.33
C LEU A 171 -18.23 8.70 10.65
N GLY A 172 -18.95 8.05 9.74
CA GLY A 172 -20.34 7.63 9.92
C GLY A 172 -20.49 6.65 11.07
N LEU A 173 -19.59 5.66 11.17
CA LEU A 173 -19.54 4.72 12.28
C LEU A 173 -19.16 5.40 13.60
N GLN A 174 -18.17 6.31 13.61
CA GLN A 174 -17.80 7.07 14.82
C GLN A 174 -18.94 7.95 15.35
N LEU A 175 -19.69 8.59 14.45
CA LEU A 175 -20.85 9.40 14.83
C LEU A 175 -21.97 8.52 15.39
N ASN A 176 -22.24 7.38 14.76
CA ASN A 176 -23.30 6.46 15.20
C ASN A 176 -22.95 5.78 16.54
N ASP A 177 -21.68 5.47 16.79
CA ASP A 177 -21.18 4.92 18.06
C ASP A 177 -21.26 5.97 19.18
N GLN A 178 -20.90 7.23 18.90
CA GLN A 178 -21.11 8.35 19.83
C GLN A 178 -22.60 8.59 20.13
N LEU A 179 -23.47 8.45 19.13
CA LEU A 179 -24.92 8.66 19.28
C LEU A 179 -25.61 7.49 20.00
N SER A 180 -25.17 6.25 19.78
CA SER A 180 -25.65 5.05 20.48
C SER A 180 -25.17 4.97 21.93
N GLY A 181 -24.05 5.61 22.26
CA GLY A 181 -23.52 5.73 23.62
C GLY A 181 -24.19 6.80 24.47
N LEU A 182 -25.02 7.67 23.88
CA LEU A 182 -25.83 8.63 24.65
C LEU A 182 -27.03 7.91 25.28
N PRO A 183 -27.32 8.09 26.58
CA PRO A 183 -28.51 7.52 27.20
C PRO A 183 -29.74 8.06 26.47
N GLN A 184 -30.46 7.17 25.78
CA GLN A 184 -31.79 7.44 25.25
C GLN A 184 -32.63 7.99 26.42
N ALA A 185 -33.02 9.26 26.34
CA ALA A 185 -33.86 9.88 27.35
C ALA A 185 -35.22 9.18 27.31
N THR A 186 -35.41 8.16 28.15
CA THR A 186 -36.70 7.57 28.50
C THR A 186 -37.45 8.55 29.41
N GLY A 187 -37.75 9.74 28.88
CA GLY A 187 -38.60 10.72 29.52
C GLY A 187 -40.03 10.53 29.03
N SER A 188 -40.77 9.62 29.66
CA SER A 188 -42.23 9.57 29.51
C SER A 188 -42.82 10.84 30.12
N LEU A 189 -43.19 11.79 29.26
CA LEU A 189 -43.99 12.94 29.67
C LEU A 189 -45.42 12.45 29.94
N SER A 190 -45.71 12.15 31.21
CA SER A 190 -47.04 11.84 31.72
C SER A 190 -47.89 13.11 31.77
N VAL A 191 -48.69 13.34 30.72
CA VAL A 191 -49.76 14.34 30.74
C VAL A 191 -50.91 13.79 31.58
N THR A 192 -51.06 14.32 32.80
CA THR A 192 -52.27 14.16 33.63
C THR A 192 -53.14 15.40 33.47
N ALA A 193 -54.29 15.29 32.80
CA ALA A 193 -55.35 16.29 32.86
C ALA A 193 -56.75 15.71 32.53
N LYS A 194 -57.38 15.18 33.60
CA LYS A 194 -58.77 15.36 34.04
C LYS A 194 -59.87 15.67 32.98
N THR A 195 -60.80 14.71 32.81
CA THR A 195 -62.14 14.87 32.20
C THR A 195 -63.07 15.74 33.07
N PRO A 196 -64.12 16.37 32.50
CA PRO A 196 -65.46 15.80 32.65
C PRO A 196 -66.35 15.86 31.39
N ALA A 197 -67.52 15.25 31.53
CA ALA A 197 -68.41 14.69 30.52
C ALA A 197 -69.57 15.59 30.03
N ALA A 198 -70.38 15.01 29.12
CA ALA A 198 -71.76 15.31 28.68
C ALA A 198 -71.88 15.98 27.27
N ALA A 199 -72.30 15.23 26.23
CA ALA A 199 -73.69 15.02 25.76
C ALA A 199 -74.20 16.20 24.89
N VAL A 200 -74.85 16.11 23.72
CA VAL A 200 -75.47 15.05 22.89
C VAL A 200 -75.88 15.69 21.53
N ALA A 201 -76.01 14.83 20.50
CA ALA A 201 -77.05 14.83 19.45
C ALA A 201 -76.82 15.42 18.02
N ALA A 202 -77.27 14.58 17.08
CA ALA A 202 -77.63 14.76 15.66
C ALA A 202 -76.47 14.92 14.66
N GLY A 203 -76.16 13.98 13.75
CA GLY A 203 -76.99 13.06 12.94
C GLY A 203 -76.84 13.52 11.47
N GLY A 204 -76.64 12.72 10.42
CA GLY A 204 -76.52 11.29 10.19
C GLY A 204 -76.70 11.05 8.67
N ALA A 205 -76.26 9.87 8.19
CA ALA A 205 -76.63 9.17 6.95
C ALA A 205 -75.58 9.05 5.82
N GLY A 206 -75.23 7.80 5.53
CA GLY A 206 -74.45 7.35 4.36
C GLY A 206 -73.79 5.99 4.59
N VAL A 207 -74.59 4.92 4.57
CA VAL A 207 -74.22 3.52 4.87
C VAL A 207 -73.86 2.75 3.59
N ALA A 208 -72.80 1.92 3.65
CA ALA A 208 -72.63 0.57 3.06
C ALA A 208 -71.12 0.34 2.78
N GLY A 209 -70.45 -0.75 3.13
CA GLY A 209 -70.77 -2.01 3.81
C GLY A 209 -69.55 -2.94 3.65
N GLY A 210 -69.31 -3.82 4.63
CA GLY A 210 -68.66 -5.12 4.40
C GLY A 210 -67.13 -5.25 4.63
N ALA A 211 -66.81 -5.94 5.73
CA ALA A 211 -65.59 -6.68 6.09
C ALA A 211 -64.80 -7.33 4.92
N GLY A 212 -63.50 -7.63 4.98
CA GLY A 212 -62.50 -7.68 6.05
C GLY A 212 -61.25 -8.46 5.57
N ALA A 213 -60.19 -8.47 6.39
CA ALA A 213 -59.02 -9.36 6.38
C ALA A 213 -57.85 -9.14 5.38
N ALA A 214 -56.80 -8.52 5.92
CA ALA A 214 -55.38 -8.94 5.92
C ALA A 214 -54.82 -9.89 4.83
N GLY A 215 -53.71 -9.47 4.22
CA GLY A 215 -52.58 -10.36 3.85
C GLY A 215 -52.03 -10.18 2.42
N GLY A 216 -50.72 -9.89 2.29
CA GLY A 216 -49.97 -10.25 1.08
C GLY A 216 -49.08 -9.17 0.45
N ALA A 217 -47.99 -8.76 1.13
CA ALA A 217 -46.90 -8.00 0.50
C ALA A 217 -45.78 -8.91 -0.07
N GLY A 218 -46.13 -10.14 -0.50
CA GLY A 218 -45.18 -11.16 -0.97
C GLY A 218 -45.26 -11.54 -2.45
N GLY A 219 -46.23 -11.01 -3.21
CA GLY A 219 -46.46 -11.42 -4.61
C GLY A 219 -45.64 -10.67 -5.67
N ALA A 220 -45.18 -9.44 -5.38
CA ALA A 220 -44.51 -8.62 -6.39
C ALA A 220 -43.05 -9.05 -6.68
N LEU A 221 -42.40 -9.74 -5.74
CA LEU A 221 -41.03 -10.25 -5.90
C LEU A 221 -41.01 -11.59 -6.69
N SER A 222 -42.00 -12.46 -6.48
CA SER A 222 -42.06 -13.76 -7.16
C SER A 222 -42.36 -13.64 -8.65
N ASP A 223 -43.14 -12.64 -9.06
CA ASP A 223 -43.44 -12.39 -10.48
C ASP A 223 -42.23 -11.82 -11.22
N ALA A 224 -41.44 -10.95 -10.58
CA ALA A 224 -40.20 -10.43 -11.13
C ALA A 224 -39.12 -11.52 -11.24
N ASP A 225 -39.02 -12.41 -10.25
CA ASP A 225 -38.11 -13.55 -10.28
C ASP A 225 -38.50 -14.56 -11.37
N ALA A 226 -39.79 -14.79 -11.59
CA ALA A 226 -40.28 -15.66 -12.67
C ALA A 226 -39.96 -15.11 -14.06
N GLU A 227 -40.04 -13.79 -14.26
CA GLU A 227 -39.72 -13.13 -15.53
C GLU A 227 -38.20 -13.16 -15.84
N LEU A 228 -37.37 -13.06 -14.81
CA LEU A 228 -35.91 -13.19 -14.91
C LEU A 228 -35.48 -14.64 -15.20
N GLN A 229 -36.14 -15.63 -14.59
CA GLN A 229 -35.89 -17.04 -14.85
C GLN A 229 -36.21 -17.42 -16.31
N ALA A 230 -37.34 -16.93 -16.85
CA ALA A 230 -37.73 -17.16 -18.24
C ALA A 230 -36.76 -16.52 -19.24
N ARG A 231 -36.19 -15.35 -18.92
CA ARG A 231 -35.12 -14.73 -19.72
C ARG A 231 -33.82 -15.51 -19.68
N LEU A 232 -33.45 -16.07 -18.53
CA LEU A 232 -32.25 -16.92 -18.39
C LEU A 232 -32.37 -18.23 -19.16
N ASP A 233 -33.56 -18.84 -19.19
CA ASP A 233 -33.79 -20.09 -19.91
C ASP A 233 -33.79 -19.92 -21.44
N ASN A 234 -34.18 -18.74 -21.94
CA ASN A 234 -34.02 -18.39 -23.36
C ASN A 234 -32.56 -18.17 -23.74
N LEU A 235 -31.75 -17.55 -22.87
CA LEU A 235 -30.31 -17.34 -23.10
C LEU A 235 -29.48 -18.63 -23.00
N ARG A 236 -30.01 -19.68 -22.36
CA ARG A 236 -29.38 -21.00 -22.28
C ARG A 236 -29.73 -21.93 -23.45
N ARG A 237 -30.69 -21.54 -24.30
CA ARG A 237 -31.13 -22.31 -25.47
C ARG A 237 -30.56 -21.82 -26.79
N GLU A 238 -29.90 -20.67 -26.81
CA GLU A 238 -29.00 -20.23 -27.89
C GLU A 238 -27.55 -20.66 -27.59
#